data_AF-A0A959XXG3-F1
#
_entry.id   AF-A0A959XXG3-F1
#
_cell.length_a   1.000
_cell.length_b   1.000
_cell.length_c   1.000
_cell.angle_alpha   90.00
_cell.angle_beta   90.00
_cell.angle_gamma   90.00
#
_symmetry.space_group_name_H-M   'P 1'
#
loop_
_entity.id
_entity.type
_entity.pdbx_description
1 polymer ?
#
loop_
_entity_poly.entity_id
_entity_poly.type
_entity_poly.pdbx_seq_one_letter_code
_entity_poly.pdbx_strand_id
1 'polypeptide(L)'
;LTDFAPLRPEVLGGTVPERLLKDYNGSTVWLSANLRSFGWKALPPWLNIAAGMGAEGMINARHTPGSFRQFYLAPDIAFSRIHTGSKFLRTFFFLLDALKMPAPTLELRDNGGVRGHWLYF
;
A
#
# COMPACT_ATOMS: atom_id res chain seq x y z
N LEU A 1 0.95 -11.64 -9.02
CA LEU A 1 0.22 -12.67 -8.26
C LEU A 1 1.25 -13.50 -7.52
N THR A 2 1.01 -13.90 -6.27
CA THR A 2 2.06 -14.53 -5.46
C THR A 2 2.24 -16.01 -5.78
N ASP A 3 3.40 -16.57 -5.43
CA ASP A 3 3.65 -18.01 -5.53
C ASP A 3 2.91 -18.83 -4.46
N PHE A 4 2.20 -18.17 -3.53
CA PHE A 4 1.45 -18.85 -2.47
C PHE A 4 0.08 -19.36 -2.94
N ALA A 5 -0.57 -18.65 -3.87
CA ALA A 5 -1.92 -19.03 -4.28
C ALA A 5 -2.06 -20.46 -4.83
N PRO A 6 -1.12 -20.98 -5.65
CA PRO A 6 -1.16 -22.38 -6.09
C PRO A 6 -1.02 -23.41 -4.97
N LEU A 7 -0.46 -23.04 -3.82
CA LEU A 7 -0.32 -23.94 -2.67
C LEU A 7 -1.67 -24.20 -1.97
N ARG A 8 -2.62 -23.26 -2.13
CA ARG A 8 -3.93 -23.35 -1.48
C ARG A 8 -5.02 -22.63 -2.29
N PRO A 9 -5.31 -23.08 -3.53
CA PRO A 9 -6.15 -22.36 -4.49
C PRO A 9 -7.59 -22.20 -4.00
N GLU A 10 -8.09 -23.08 -3.14
CA GLU A 10 -9.44 -23.00 -2.57
C GLU A 10 -9.59 -21.79 -1.62
N VAL A 11 -8.50 -21.34 -0.99
CA VAL A 11 -8.48 -20.18 -0.08
C VAL A 11 -7.92 -18.93 -0.76
N LEU A 12 -6.83 -19.07 -1.51
CA LEU A 12 -6.08 -17.96 -2.10
C LEU A 12 -6.47 -17.67 -3.56
N GLY A 13 -7.38 -18.48 -4.13
CA GLY A 13 -7.92 -18.33 -5.49
C GLY A 13 -7.25 -19.26 -6.50
N GLY A 14 -8.07 -19.99 -7.26
CA GLY A 14 -7.61 -20.89 -8.33
C GLY A 14 -7.47 -20.20 -9.68
N THR A 15 -8.14 -19.06 -9.86
CA THR A 15 -8.15 -18.28 -11.10
C THR A 15 -7.55 -16.89 -10.89
N VAL A 16 -7.18 -16.19 -11.97
CA VAL A 16 -6.61 -14.83 -11.88
C VAL A 16 -7.57 -13.85 -11.18
N PRO A 17 -8.87 -13.78 -11.52
CA PRO A 17 -9.80 -12.88 -10.83
C PRO A 17 -9.97 -13.23 -9.34
N GLU A 18 -9.99 -14.52 -8.99
CA GLU A 18 -10.07 -14.93 -7.59
C GLU A 18 -8.83 -14.51 -6.80
N ARG A 19 -7.64 -14.68 -7.38
CA ARG A 19 -6.39 -14.31 -6.72
C ARG A 19 -6.28 -12.81 -6.48
N LEU A 20 -6.80 -11.97 -7.38
CA LEU A 20 -6.84 -10.52 -7.16
C LEU A 20 -7.65 -10.12 -5.91
N LEU A 21 -8.64 -10.92 -5.53
CA LEU A 21 -9.48 -10.65 -4.36
C LEU A 21 -9.04 -11.41 -3.11
N LYS A 22 -8.54 -12.64 -3.27
CA LYS A 22 -8.30 -13.58 -2.17
C LYS A 22 -6.83 -13.67 -1.76
N ASP A 23 -5.90 -13.39 -2.65
CA ASP A 23 -4.46 -13.52 -2.38
C ASP A 23 -3.92 -12.31 -1.62
N TYR A 24 -4.23 -12.26 -0.33
CA TYR A 24 -3.81 -11.18 0.56
C TYR A 24 -2.29 -11.17 0.81
N ASN A 25 -1.57 -12.25 0.46
CA ASN A 25 -0.11 -12.27 0.53
C ASN A 25 0.56 -11.36 -0.51
N GLY A 26 -0.18 -10.95 -1.55
CA GLY A 26 0.30 -10.03 -2.58
C GLY A 26 -0.35 -8.65 -2.51
N SER A 27 -1.07 -8.37 -1.42
CA SER A 27 -1.89 -7.17 -1.28
C SER A 27 -1.43 -6.34 -0.09
N THR A 28 -1.27 -5.04 -0.30
CA THR A 28 -0.92 -4.08 0.74
C THR A 28 -2.06 -3.10 0.91
N VAL A 29 -2.57 -2.98 2.14
CA VAL A 29 -3.60 -2.00 2.49
C VAL A 29 -2.91 -0.76 3.02
N TRP A 30 -3.22 0.39 2.42
CA TRP A 30 -2.61 1.67 2.75
C TRP A 30 -3.61 2.63 3.37
N LEU A 31 -3.18 3.33 4.41
CA LEU A 31 -3.87 4.46 5.02
C LEU A 31 -3.01 5.71 4.87
N SER A 32 -3.54 6.73 4.19
CA SER A 32 -2.82 7.97 3.89
C SER A 32 -3.42 9.16 4.65
N ALA A 33 -2.54 10.02 5.17
CA ALA A 33 -2.90 11.18 5.98
C ALA A 33 -2.13 12.42 5.53
N ASN A 34 -2.83 13.55 5.43
CA ASN A 34 -2.20 14.82 5.04
C ASN A 34 -1.66 15.57 6.25
N LEU A 35 -0.34 15.76 6.31
CA LEU A 35 0.33 16.41 7.45
C LEU A 35 -0.11 17.86 7.66
N ARG A 36 -0.41 18.59 6.58
CA ARG A 36 -0.86 19.98 6.66
C ARG A 36 -2.24 20.11 7.30
N SER A 37 -3.11 19.11 7.14
CA SER A 37 -4.40 19.03 7.83
C SER A 37 -4.26 18.85 9.34
N PHE A 38 -3.11 18.37 9.83
CA PHE A 38 -2.77 18.28 11.25
C PHE A 38 -1.93 19.46 11.77
N GLY A 39 -1.95 20.60 11.06
CA GLY A 39 -1.35 21.85 11.52
C GLY A 39 0.11 22.07 11.09
N TRP A 40 0.70 21.17 10.32
CA TRP A 40 2.09 21.31 9.85
C TRP A 40 2.16 22.23 8.62
N LYS A 41 1.97 23.53 8.85
CA LYS A 41 1.78 24.55 7.79
C LYS A 41 3.00 24.75 6.87
N ALA A 42 4.21 24.43 7.34
CA ALA A 42 5.46 24.57 6.59
C ALA A 42 5.62 23.53 5.48
N LEU A 43 4.84 22.45 5.50
CA LEU A 43 4.91 21.41 4.48
C LEU A 43 4.05 21.74 3.25
N PRO A 44 4.43 21.24 2.06
CA PRO A 44 3.61 21.36 0.87
C PRO A 44 2.21 20.75 1.08
N PRO A 45 1.14 21.38 0.59
CA PRO A 45 -0.23 20.93 0.82
C PRO A 45 -0.54 19.56 0.19
N TRP A 46 0.21 19.13 -0.82
CA TRP A 46 0.07 17.84 -1.50
C TRP A 46 0.82 16.70 -0.80
N LEU A 47 1.67 16.98 0.19
CA LEU A 47 2.45 15.96 0.88
C LEU A 47 1.62 15.22 1.92
N ASN A 48 1.50 13.91 1.75
CA ASN A 48 0.92 12.98 2.71
C ASN A 48 1.99 12.05 3.29
N ILE A 49 1.63 11.40 4.39
CA ILE A 49 2.32 10.23 4.91
C ILE A 49 1.35 9.05 4.87
N ALA A 50 1.83 7.88 4.46
CA ALA A 50 1.04 6.67 4.38
C ALA A 50 1.65 5.57 5.27
N ALA A 51 0.78 4.90 6.02
CA ALA A 51 1.08 3.68 6.75
C ALA A 51 0.39 2.51 6.06
N GLY A 52 1.13 1.41 5.85
CA GLY A 52 0.63 0.23 5.16
C GLY A 52 0.70 -1.03 6.01
N MET A 53 -0.14 -2.00 5.69
CA MET A 53 -0.09 -3.35 6.26
C MET A 53 -0.18 -4.40 5.16
N GLY A 54 0.69 -5.40 5.25
CA GLY A 54 0.74 -6.54 4.35
C GLY A 54 1.05 -7.83 5.10
N ALA A 55 1.12 -8.92 4.35
CA ALA A 55 1.42 -10.25 4.85
C ALA A 55 2.23 -11.02 3.82
N GLU A 56 3.16 -11.84 4.29
CA GLU A 56 3.93 -12.75 3.44
C GLU A 56 3.83 -14.17 4.00
N GLY A 57 3.68 -15.17 3.14
CA GLY A 57 3.73 -16.58 3.53
C GLY A 57 2.58 -17.08 4.41
N MET A 58 1.52 -16.29 4.58
CA MET A 58 0.32 -16.65 5.33
C MET A 58 -0.61 -17.53 4.46
N ILE A 59 -0.30 -18.82 4.41
CA ILE A 59 -1.07 -19.83 3.64
C ILE A 59 -2.18 -20.45 4.50
N ASN A 60 -1.93 -20.59 5.80
CA ASN A 60 -2.82 -21.22 6.77
C ASN A 60 -3.29 -20.21 7.82
N ALA A 61 -4.41 -20.52 8.47
CA ALA A 61 -4.92 -19.71 9.58
C ALA A 61 -3.98 -19.73 10.80
N ARG A 62 -3.15 -20.77 10.92
CA ARG A 62 -2.10 -20.88 11.93
C ARG A 62 -0.78 -20.39 11.36
N HIS A 63 0.04 -19.83 12.25
CA HIS A 63 1.40 -19.42 11.93
C HIS A 63 2.16 -20.56 11.24
N THR A 64 2.67 -20.27 10.05
CA THR A 64 3.47 -21.22 9.26
C THR A 64 4.92 -20.73 9.31
N PRO A 65 5.94 -21.60 9.45
CA PRO A 65 7.32 -21.16 9.38
C PRO A 65 7.58 -20.34 8.12
N GLY A 66 8.12 -19.13 8.27
CA GLY A 66 8.32 -18.19 7.17
C GLY A 66 7.16 -17.23 6.90
N SER A 67 6.01 -17.37 7.58
CA SER A 67 4.94 -16.37 7.52
C SER A 67 5.26 -15.18 8.42
N PHE A 68 5.06 -13.95 7.95
CA PHE A 68 5.25 -12.74 8.74
C PHE A 68 4.34 -11.61 8.28
N ARG A 69 4.03 -10.68 9.18
CA ARG A 69 3.32 -9.44 8.85
C ARG A 69 4.30 -8.36 8.48
N GLN A 70 3.89 -7.51 7.55
CA GLN A 70 4.65 -6.36 7.10
C GLN A 70 3.91 -5.07 7.47
N PHE A 71 4.63 -4.14 8.06
CA PHE A 71 4.17 -2.79 8.34
C PHE A 71 5.01 -1.82 7.51
N TYR A 72 4.34 -0.90 6.84
CA TYR A 72 4.99 0.00 5.90
C TYR A 72 4.83 1.45 6.33
N LEU A 73 5.85 2.24 6.06
CA LEU A 73 5.80 3.70 6.16
C LEU A 73 6.38 4.32 4.89
N ALA A 74 5.61 5.18 4.24
CA ALA A 74 6.00 5.82 2.99
C ALA A 74 5.48 7.26 2.92
N PRO A 75 6.16 8.18 2.21
CA PRO A 75 5.54 9.40 1.77
C PRO A 75 4.46 9.08 0.74
N ASP A 76 3.49 9.99 0.61
CA ASP A 76 2.38 9.84 -0.32
C ASP A 76 1.99 11.21 -0.90
N ILE A 77 1.27 11.22 -2.02
CA ILE A 77 0.93 12.44 -2.74
C ILE A 77 -0.59 12.55 -2.85
N ALA A 78 -1.16 13.62 -2.29
CA ALA A 78 -2.53 14.04 -2.55
C ALA A 78 -2.56 14.95 -3.78
N PHE A 79 -2.75 14.36 -4.96
CA PHE A 79 -2.86 15.08 -6.23
C PHE A 79 -3.99 16.09 -6.22
N SER A 80 -5.13 15.78 -5.59
CA SER A 80 -6.25 16.73 -5.49
C SER A 80 -5.89 18.06 -4.82
N ARG A 81 -4.81 18.11 -4.05
CA ARG A 81 -4.31 19.32 -3.36
C ARG A 81 -3.27 20.11 -4.17
N ILE A 82 -2.94 19.66 -5.38
CA ILE A 82 -2.12 20.42 -6.32
C ILE A 82 -2.99 21.52 -6.94
N HIS A 83 -2.54 22.77 -6.83
CA HIS A 83 -3.30 23.92 -7.31
C HIS A 83 -3.18 24.01 -8.85
N THR A 84 -4.32 24.00 -9.54
CA THR A 84 -4.41 24.08 -11.00
C THR A 84 -5.58 24.96 -11.42
N GLY A 85 -5.40 25.74 -12.49
CA GLY A 85 -6.43 26.61 -13.06
C GLY A 85 -7.46 25.87 -13.93
N SER A 86 -7.20 24.62 -14.32
CA SER A 86 -8.06 23.86 -15.23
C SER A 86 -9.04 22.96 -14.48
N LYS A 87 -10.34 23.07 -14.80
CA LYS A 87 -11.37 22.18 -14.25
C LYS A 87 -11.11 20.71 -14.60
N PHE A 88 -10.63 20.44 -15.82
CA PHE A 88 -10.30 19.10 -16.28
C PHE A 88 -9.16 18.49 -15.46
N LEU A 89 -8.05 19.23 -15.28
CA LEU A 89 -6.91 18.75 -14.51
C LEU A 89 -7.27 18.50 -13.04
N ARG A 90 -8.14 19.33 -12.47
CA ARG A 90 -8.62 19.12 -11.10
C ARG A 90 -9.40 17.81 -10.96
N THR A 91 -10.27 17.48 -11.91
CA THR A 91 -10.97 16.19 -11.93
C THR A 91 -10.00 15.03 -12.14
N PHE A 92 -9.03 15.17 -13.05
CA PHE A 92 -8.01 14.15 -13.28
C PHE A 92 -7.18 13.88 -12.02
N PHE A 93 -6.71 14.91 -11.33
CA PHE A 93 -6.00 14.79 -10.06
C PHE A 93 -6.84 14.16 -8.95
N PHE A 94 -8.14 14.46 -8.89
CA PHE A 94 -9.04 13.79 -7.96
C PHE A 94 -9.14 12.29 -8.22
N LEU A 95 -9.18 11.87 -9.49
CA LEU A 95 -9.18 10.44 -9.83
C LEU A 95 -7.84 9.76 -9.52
N LEU A 96 -6.72 10.47 -9.69
CA LEU A 96 -5.39 9.93 -9.35
C LEU A 96 -5.22 9.64 -7.86
N ASP A 97 -5.90 10.35 -6.96
CA ASP A 97 -5.84 10.06 -5.51
C ASP A 97 -6.36 8.66 -5.16
N ALA A 98 -7.15 8.02 -6.04
CA ALA A 98 -7.58 6.64 -5.84
C ALA A 98 -6.45 5.62 -6.06
N LEU A 99 -5.36 6.03 -6.70
CA LEU A 99 -4.20 5.18 -6.98
C LEU A 99 -3.05 5.60 -6.08
N LYS A 100 -2.53 4.65 -5.29
CA LYS A 100 -1.28 4.90 -4.57
C LYS A 100 -0.12 4.97 -5.56
N MET A 101 0.62 6.07 -5.51
CA MET A 101 1.84 6.19 -6.28
C MET A 101 2.96 5.42 -5.62
N PRO A 102 3.81 4.78 -6.43
CA PRO A 102 4.93 4.06 -5.89
C PRO A 102 5.96 5.03 -5.33
N ALA A 103 6.44 4.75 -4.11
CA ALA A 103 7.33 5.64 -3.38
C ALA A 103 8.39 4.86 -2.57
N PRO A 104 9.49 5.52 -2.16
CA PRO A 104 10.42 4.95 -1.21
C PRO A 104 9.70 4.56 0.08
N THR A 105 9.84 3.32 0.49
CA THR A 105 9.04 2.74 1.57
C THR A 105 9.94 2.00 2.56
N LEU A 106 9.71 2.22 3.84
CA LEU A 106 10.32 1.43 4.91
C LEU A 106 9.37 0.31 5.31
N GLU A 107 9.84 -0.93 5.25
CA GLU A 107 9.13 -2.13 5.69
C GLU A 107 9.70 -2.59 7.04
N LEU A 108 8.82 -2.80 8.01
CA LEU A 108 9.08 -3.40 9.30
C LEU A 108 8.31 -4.72 9.38
N ARG A 109 9.00 -5.80 9.73
CA ARG A 109 8.41 -7.13 9.85
C ARG A 109 8.21 -7.48 11.32
N ASP A 110 7.14 -8.20 11.62
CA ASP A 110 6.89 -8.69 13.00
C ASP A 110 7.94 -9.71 13.49
N ASN A 111 8.67 -10.34 12.58
CA ASN A 111 9.84 -11.18 12.88
C ASN A 111 11.15 -10.40 13.12
N GLY A 112 11.09 -9.06 13.19
CA GLY A 112 12.23 -8.19 13.49
C GLY A 112 13.04 -7.73 12.26
N GLY A 113 12.68 -8.16 11.06
CA GLY A 113 13.33 -7.69 9.83
C GLY A 113 12.96 -6.26 9.47
N VAL A 114 13.93 -5.49 8.99
CA VAL A 114 13.73 -4.14 8.44
C VAL A 114 14.26 -4.10 7.00
N ARG A 115 13.47 -3.56 6.07
CA ARG A 115 13.86 -3.46 4.67
C ARG A 115 13.46 -2.11 4.08
N GLY A 116 14.40 -1.47 3.40
CA GLY A 116 14.11 -0.29 2.59
C GLY A 116 13.80 -0.69 1.15
N HIS A 117 12.75 -0.12 0.59
CA HIS A 117 12.41 -0.23 -0.83
C HIS A 117 12.57 1.15 -1.48
N TRP A 118 13.30 1.20 -2.60
CA TRP A 118 13.41 2.44 -3.38
C TRP A 118 12.07 2.84 -4.01
N LEU A 119 11.29 1.85 -4.40
CA LEU A 119 10.00 2.03 -5.05
C LEU A 119 9.08 0.86 -4.68
N TYR A 120 7.93 1.16 -4.09
CA TYR A 120 6.95 0.16 -3.62
C TYR A 120 5.53 0.72 -3.76
N PHE A 121 4.57 -0.17 -4.06
CA PHE A 121 3.17 0.17 -4.34
C PHE A 121 2.23 -0.05 -3.15
#